data_AF-A0A2D8M4U7-F1
#
_entry.id   AF-A0A2D8M4U7-F1
#
_cell.length_a   1.000
_cell.length_b   1.000
_cell.length_c   1.000
_cell.angle_alpha   90.00
_cell.angle_beta   90.00
_cell.angle_gamma   90.00
#
_symmetry.space_group_name_H-M   'P 1'
#
loop_
_entity.id
_entity.type
_entity.pdbx_description
1 polymer ?
#
loop_
_entity_poly.entity_id
_entity_poly.type
_entity_poly.pdbx_seq_one_letter_code
_entity_poly.pdbx_strand_id
1 'polypeptide(L)'
;MDITNIPLIAAVTGLLGLVIAFGLYMRVNKVKIDNKTVADITEEIQDGAMAFLQAEYRILGIFVVAVGALLFVLNDVETTLAFFAGALASVAAGFSGMRAATSANGRTAMAAKNGGQSAALAVSYNGGAVMGLSVGGLGLLGISLVAYWLGAGDAAGSGEDAAASGLNI
;
A
#
# COMPACT_ATOMS: atom_id res chain seq x y z
N MET A 1 -20.34 -8.30 -20.17
CA MET A 1 -19.62 -8.11 -18.90
C MET A 1 -20.61 -7.44 -17.97
N ASP A 2 -21.26 -8.22 -17.12
CA ASP A 2 -22.29 -7.71 -16.22
C ASP A 2 -21.68 -6.78 -15.16
N ILE A 3 -22.40 -5.69 -14.88
CA ILE A 3 -21.98 -4.60 -13.99
C ILE A 3 -21.75 -5.10 -12.55
N THR A 4 -22.32 -6.25 -12.20
CA THR A 4 -22.14 -6.97 -10.93
C THR A 4 -20.71 -7.49 -10.69
N ASN A 5 -19.87 -7.60 -11.72
CA ASN A 5 -18.49 -8.11 -11.58
C ASN A 5 -17.43 -7.03 -11.32
N ILE A 6 -17.80 -5.74 -11.28
CA ILE A 6 -16.84 -4.63 -11.14
C ILE A 6 -16.00 -4.74 -9.85
N PRO A 7 -16.58 -4.98 -8.66
CA PRO A 7 -15.79 -5.12 -7.43
C PRO A 7 -14.80 -6.29 -7.50
N LEU A 8 -15.20 -7.42 -8.11
CA LEU A 8 -14.34 -8.58 -8.25
C LEU A 8 -13.18 -8.33 -9.21
N ILE A 9 -13.45 -7.70 -10.36
CA ILE A 9 -12.40 -7.32 -11.33
C ILE A 9 -11.43 -6.32 -10.70
N ALA A 10 -11.93 -5.35 -9.94
CA ALA A 10 -11.12 -4.39 -9.21
C ALA A 10 -10.23 -5.07 -8.14
N ALA A 11 -10.79 -6.02 -7.37
CA ALA A 11 -10.03 -6.80 -6.39
C ALA A 11 -8.90 -7.61 -7.05
N VAL A 12 -9.19 -8.30 -8.16
CA VAL A 12 -8.18 -9.06 -8.92
C VAL A 12 -7.10 -8.13 -9.47
N THR A 13 -7.47 -6.96 -9.98
CA THR A 13 -6.50 -5.98 -10.49
C THR A 13 -5.60 -5.45 -9.37
N GLY A 14 -6.17 -5.15 -8.21
CA GLY A 14 -5.41 -4.75 -7.02
C GLY A 14 -4.43 -5.83 -6.57
N LEU A 15 -4.87 -7.09 -6.54
CA LEU A 15 -4.04 -8.23 -6.21
C LEU A 15 -2.88 -8.42 -7.20
N LEU A 16 -3.15 -8.31 -8.50
CA LEU A 16 -2.12 -8.36 -9.54
C LEU A 16 -1.07 -7.26 -9.34
N GLY A 17 -1.50 -6.04 -9.00
CA GLY A 17 -0.60 -4.95 -8.64
C GLY A 17 0.34 -5.30 -7.49
N LEU A 18 -0.17 -5.94 -6.43
CA LEU A 18 0.62 -6.39 -5.28
C LEU A 18 1.62 -7.50 -5.64
N VAL A 19 1.22 -8.45 -6.48
CA VAL A 19 2.11 -9.49 -6.99
C VAL A 19 3.26 -8.87 -7.79
N ILE A 20 2.97 -7.89 -8.65
CA ILE A 20 4.00 -7.17 -9.41
C ILE A 20 4.91 -6.39 -8.45
N ALA A 21 4.35 -5.68 -7.47
CA ALA A 21 5.13 -4.95 -6.46
C ALA A 21 6.14 -5.88 -5.76
N PHE A 22 5.69 -7.06 -5.34
CA PHE A 22 6.55 -8.06 -4.72
C PHE A 22 7.63 -8.59 -5.66
N GLY A 23 7.30 -8.85 -6.92
CA GLY A 23 8.27 -9.24 -7.96
C GLY A 23 9.34 -8.17 -8.20
N LEU A 24 8.96 -6.89 -8.23
CA LEU A 24 9.89 -5.77 -8.35
C LEU A 24 10.78 -5.63 -7.11
N TYR A 25 10.23 -5.80 -5.91
CA TYR A 25 10.99 -5.82 -4.67
C TYR A 25 12.08 -6.90 -4.70
N MET A 26 11.73 -8.13 -5.12
CA MET A 26 12.72 -9.19 -5.30
C MET A 26 13.78 -8.82 -6.33
N ARG A 27 13.40 -8.19 -7.44
CA ARG A 27 14.33 -7.78 -8.50
C ARG A 27 15.33 -6.74 -8.01
N VAL A 28 14.88 -5.76 -7.24
CA VAL A 28 15.75 -4.80 -6.57
C VAL A 28 16.70 -5.54 -5.62
N ASN A 29 16.20 -6.40 -4.74
CA ASN A 29 17.02 -7.10 -3.76
C ASN A 29 18.11 -8.00 -4.37
N LYS A 30 17.94 -8.47 -5.61
CA LYS A 30 18.95 -9.26 -6.34
C LYS A 30 20.18 -8.44 -6.75
N VAL A 31 20.10 -7.12 -6.78
CA VAL A 31 21.27 -6.27 -7.05
C VAL A 31 22.22 -6.36 -5.86
N LYS A 32 23.45 -6.80 -6.12
CA LYS A 32 24.47 -7.00 -5.09
C LYS A 32 25.13 -5.68 -4.72
N ILE A 33 25.39 -5.51 -3.43
CA ILE A 33 26.23 -4.43 -2.92
C ILE A 33 27.64 -4.99 -2.72
N ASP A 34 28.55 -4.67 -3.64
CA ASP A 34 29.94 -5.16 -3.61
C ASP A 34 30.91 -4.29 -2.80
N ASN A 35 30.48 -3.10 -2.40
CA ASN A 35 31.27 -2.17 -1.62
C ASN A 35 30.84 -2.21 -0.15
N LYS A 36 31.77 -2.52 0.75
CA LYS A 36 31.51 -2.63 2.19
C LYS A 36 30.98 -1.33 2.80
N THR A 37 31.58 -0.19 2.48
CA THR A 37 31.13 1.12 2.97
C THR A 37 29.70 1.42 2.54
N VAL A 38 29.33 1.10 1.29
CA VAL A 38 27.95 1.29 0.81
C VAL A 38 26.98 0.34 1.51
N ALA A 39 27.40 -0.90 1.78
CA ALA A 39 26.59 -1.86 2.53
C ALA A 39 26.31 -1.37 3.96
N ASP A 40 27.36 -0.98 4.69
CA ASP A 40 27.27 -0.50 6.07
C ASP A 40 26.35 0.74 6.15
N ILE A 41 26.51 1.72 5.26
CA ILE A 41 25.63 2.91 5.22
C ILE A 41 24.17 2.54 4.91
N THR A 42 23.96 1.59 4.00
CA THR A 42 22.60 1.17 3.60
C THR A 42 21.88 0.49 4.77
N GLU A 43 22.59 -0.33 5.52
CA GLU A 43 22.09 -1.02 6.71
C GLU A 43 21.71 -0.01 7.80
N GLU A 44 22.59 0.94 8.12
CA GLU A 44 22.30 2.00 9.11
C GLU A 44 21.08 2.85 8.73
N ILE A 45 20.94 3.22 7.45
CA ILE A 45 19.76 3.94 6.95
C ILE A 45 18.51 3.08 7.10
N GLN A 46 18.59 1.79 6.75
CA GLN A 46 17.46 0.88 6.83
C GLN A 46 17.02 0.70 8.29
N ASP A 47 17.95 0.46 9.21
CA ASP A 47 17.65 0.28 10.63
C ASP A 47 17.06 1.56 11.25
N GLY A 48 17.66 2.72 10.96
CA GLY A 48 17.14 4.01 11.41
C GLY A 48 15.73 4.29 10.90
N ALA A 49 15.46 4.01 9.62
CA ALA A 49 14.14 4.16 9.03
C ALA A 49 13.10 3.21 9.65
N MET A 50 13.47 1.94 9.87
CA MET A 50 12.56 0.97 10.50
C MET A 50 12.27 1.33 11.96
N ALA A 51 13.26 1.83 12.70
CA ALA A 51 13.07 2.33 14.06
C ALA A 51 12.13 3.55 14.10
N PHE A 52 12.31 4.50 13.18
CA PHE A 52 11.42 5.65 13.04
C PHE A 52 9.98 5.20 12.73
N LEU A 53 9.80 4.32 11.74
CA LEU A 53 8.49 3.82 11.35
C LEU A 53 7.78 3.12 12.52
N GLN A 54 8.50 2.33 13.30
CA GLN A 54 7.93 1.66 14.46
C GLN A 54 7.48 2.66 15.54
N ALA A 55 8.27 3.71 15.78
CA ALA A 55 7.91 4.78 16.70
C ALA A 55 6.69 5.56 16.22
N GLU A 56 6.67 5.93 14.94
CA GLU A 56 5.55 6.61 14.29
C GLU A 56 4.27 5.76 14.37
N TYR A 57 4.34 4.47 14.02
CA TYR A 57 3.20 3.55 14.03
C TYR A 57 2.66 3.31 15.44
N ARG A 58 3.50 3.34 16.47
CA ARG A 58 3.03 3.27 17.85
C ARG A 58 2.15 4.47 18.21
N ILE A 59 2.55 5.68 17.79
CA ILE A 59 1.80 6.91 18.07
C ILE A 59 0.52 6.95 17.21
N LEU A 60 0.65 6.67 15.91
CA LEU A 60 -0.50 6.61 15.00
C LEU A 60 -1.50 5.53 15.40
N GLY A 61 -1.06 4.41 15.97
CA GLY A 61 -1.95 3.36 16.49
C GLY A 61 -2.90 3.88 17.57
N ILE A 62 -2.42 4.75 18.46
CA ILE A 62 -3.26 5.39 19.49
C ILE A 62 -4.31 6.28 18.82
N PHE A 63 -3.89 7.09 17.83
CA PHE A 63 -4.79 7.95 17.06
C PHE A 63 -5.87 7.14 16.32
N VAL A 64 -5.48 6.05 15.64
CA VAL A 64 -6.40 5.16 14.93
C VAL A 64 -7.43 4.55 15.88
N VAL A 65 -7.00 4.07 17.06
CA VAL A 65 -7.94 3.53 18.06
C VAL A 65 -8.90 4.60 18.59
N ALA A 66 -8.41 5.81 18.87
CA ALA A 66 -9.25 6.91 19.35
C ALA A 66 -10.30 7.33 18.32
N VAL A 67 -9.90 7.48 17.05
CA VAL A 67 -10.82 7.81 15.95
C VAL A 67 -11.79 6.66 15.71
N GLY A 68 -11.33 5.41 15.72
CA GLY A 68 -12.19 4.24 15.57
C GLY A 68 -13.24 4.13 16.68
N ALA A 69 -12.88 4.43 17.93
CA ALA A 69 -13.83 4.47 19.03
C ALA A 69 -14.86 5.61 18.87
N LEU A 70 -14.43 6.77 18.37
CA LEU A 70 -15.35 7.88 18.08
C LEU A 70 -16.32 7.50 16.94
N LEU A 71 -15.82 6.88 15.86
CA LEU A 71 -16.65 6.41 14.76
C LEU A 71 -17.64 5.35 15.23
N PHE A 72 -17.26 4.47 16.15
CA PHE A 72 -18.15 3.46 16.72
C PHE A 72 -19.34 4.06 17.47
N VAL A 73 -19.15 5.19 18.14
CA VAL A 73 -20.21 5.87 18.90
C VAL A 73 -21.10 6.73 17.99
N LEU A 74 -20.51 7.33 16.95
CA LEU A 74 -21.19 8.29 16.08
C LEU A 74 -21.79 7.70 14.80
N ASN A 75 -21.34 6.51 14.39
CA ASN A 75 -21.72 5.88 13.11
C ASN A 75 -21.99 4.38 13.31
N ASP A 76 -22.41 3.72 12.23
CA ASP A 76 -22.61 2.28 12.20
C ASP A 76 -21.31 1.48 12.35
N VAL A 77 -21.48 0.23 12.80
CA VAL A 77 -20.38 -0.74 12.98
C VAL A 77 -19.63 -0.95 11.66
N GLU A 78 -20.33 -0.91 10.53
CA GLU A 78 -19.76 -1.09 9.19
C GLU A 78 -18.71 -0.02 8.85
N THR A 79 -19.02 1.26 9.11
CA THR A 79 -18.10 2.39 8.92
C THR A 79 -16.85 2.24 9.77
N THR A 80 -17.01 1.80 11.01
CA THR A 80 -15.88 1.58 11.93
C THR A 80 -14.99 0.43 11.47
N LEU A 81 -15.58 -0.68 11.02
CA LEU A 81 -14.82 -1.82 10.47
C LEU A 81 -14.07 -1.43 9.20
N ALA A 82 -14.71 -0.69 8.29
CA ALA A 82 -14.09 -0.19 7.06
C ALA A 82 -12.91 0.76 7.37
N PHE A 83 -13.04 1.62 8.38
CA PHE A 83 -11.95 2.48 8.86
C PHE A 83 -10.75 1.67 9.34
N PHE A 84 -10.95 0.67 10.20
CA PHE A 84 -9.84 -0.17 10.69
C PHE A 84 -9.20 -0.99 9.56
N ALA A 85 -10.00 -1.53 8.63
CA ALA A 85 -9.48 -2.22 7.47
C ALA A 85 -8.60 -1.30 6.60
N GLY A 86 -9.04 -0.06 6.36
CA GLY A 86 -8.27 0.95 5.64
C GLY A 86 -6.99 1.35 6.38
N ALA A 87 -7.04 1.51 7.69
CA ALA A 87 -5.86 1.81 8.52
C ALA A 87 -4.81 0.70 8.43
N LEU A 88 -5.22 -0.58 8.51
CA LEU A 88 -4.33 -1.72 8.35
C LEU A 88 -3.72 -1.78 6.94
N ALA A 89 -4.53 -1.55 5.90
CA ALA A 89 -4.04 -1.49 4.53
C ALA A 89 -3.02 -0.35 4.33
N SER A 90 -3.25 0.81 4.95
CA SER A 90 -2.33 1.96 4.91
C SER A 90 -0.97 1.63 5.56
N VAL A 91 -1.00 1.03 6.76
CA VAL A 91 0.20 0.57 7.47
C VAL A 91 0.97 -0.46 6.64
N ALA A 92 0.29 -1.43 6.03
CA ALA A 92 0.92 -2.43 5.18
C ALA A 92 1.57 -1.82 3.92
N ALA A 93 0.91 -0.84 3.28
CA ALA A 93 1.44 -0.13 2.11
C ALA A 93 2.67 0.70 2.48
N GLY A 94 2.61 1.46 3.58
CA GLY A 94 3.72 2.29 4.07
C GLY A 94 4.94 1.45 4.43
N PHE A 95 4.75 0.35 5.17
CA PHE A 95 5.84 -0.57 5.53
C PHE A 95 6.51 -1.17 4.29
N SER A 96 5.71 -1.60 3.31
CA SER A 96 6.21 -2.19 2.06
C SER A 96 7.03 -1.18 1.25
N GLY A 97 6.53 0.05 1.13
CA GLY A 97 7.20 1.15 0.44
C GLY A 97 8.51 1.54 1.12
N MET A 98 8.50 1.73 2.44
CA MET A 98 9.70 2.12 3.18
C MET A 98 10.80 1.06 3.07
N ARG A 99 10.45 -0.23 3.23
CA ARG A 99 11.40 -1.35 3.11
C ARG A 99 11.97 -1.48 1.70
N ALA A 100 11.17 -1.19 0.67
CA ALA A 100 11.64 -1.18 -0.71
C ALA A 100 12.59 0.01 -0.99
N ALA A 101 12.24 1.21 -0.51
CA ALA A 101 13.03 2.41 -0.70
C ALA A 101 14.40 2.32 -0.02
N THR A 102 14.45 1.93 1.25
CA THR A 102 15.71 1.80 2.00
C THR A 102 16.62 0.73 1.40
N SER A 103 16.05 -0.39 0.96
CA SER A 103 16.77 -1.44 0.23
C SER A 103 17.32 -0.97 -1.13
N ALA A 104 16.58 -0.13 -1.86
CA ALA A 104 16.94 0.32 -3.20
C ALA A 104 18.08 1.36 -3.22
N ASN A 105 18.25 2.15 -2.16
CA ASN A 105 19.19 3.28 -2.12
C ASN A 105 20.64 2.86 -2.43
N GLY A 106 21.23 2.00 -1.59
CA GLY A 106 22.60 1.52 -1.79
C GLY A 106 22.77 0.75 -3.09
N ARG A 107 21.76 -0.05 -3.47
CA ARG A 107 21.74 -0.82 -4.72
C ARG A 107 21.73 0.08 -5.95
N THR A 108 21.06 1.22 -5.88
CA THR A 108 21.06 2.23 -6.95
C THR A 108 22.45 2.84 -7.11
N ALA A 109 23.14 3.17 -6.02
CA ALA A 109 24.51 3.68 -6.07
C ALA A 109 25.46 2.65 -6.70
N MET A 110 25.31 1.37 -6.34
CA MET A 110 26.11 0.28 -6.92
C MET A 110 25.79 0.05 -8.41
N ALA A 111 24.51 0.14 -8.79
CA ALA A 111 24.10 0.07 -10.19
C ALA A 111 24.65 1.25 -11.00
N ALA A 112 24.72 2.46 -10.43
CA ALA A 112 25.34 3.62 -11.07
C ALA A 112 26.83 3.40 -11.32
N LYS A 113 27.56 2.86 -10.33
CA LYS A 113 28.98 2.52 -10.45
C LYS A 113 29.24 1.47 -11.53
N ASN A 114 28.43 0.40 -11.57
CA ASN A 114 28.72 -0.78 -12.41
C ASN A 114 28.07 -0.72 -13.80
N GLY A 115 26.96 -0.01 -13.97
CA GLY A 115 26.15 0.01 -15.20
C GLY A 115 25.69 1.40 -15.63
N GLY A 116 26.22 2.46 -15.00
CA GLY A 116 25.91 3.84 -15.33
C GLY A 116 24.46 4.24 -15.04
N GLN A 117 24.05 5.36 -15.64
CA GLN A 117 22.76 6.01 -15.36
C GLN A 117 21.55 5.11 -15.69
N SER A 118 21.62 4.34 -16.78
CA SER A 118 20.51 3.46 -17.19
C SER A 118 20.24 2.37 -16.16
N ALA A 119 21.30 1.73 -15.64
CA ALA A 119 21.18 0.71 -14.60
C ALA A 119 20.69 1.32 -13.27
N ALA A 120 21.21 2.48 -12.88
CA ALA A 120 20.77 3.19 -11.70
C ALA A 120 19.27 3.52 -11.76
N LEU A 121 18.80 4.06 -12.89
CA LEU A 121 17.39 4.38 -13.11
C LEU A 121 16.50 3.13 -13.03
N ALA A 122 16.94 2.01 -13.60
CA ALA A 122 16.17 0.77 -13.53
C ALA A 122 15.99 0.29 -12.07
N VAL A 123 17.01 0.42 -11.22
CA VAL A 123 16.92 0.03 -9.82
C VAL A 123 16.06 1.02 -9.01
N SER A 124 16.29 2.32 -9.17
CA SER A 124 15.53 3.34 -8.42
C SER A 124 14.06 3.39 -8.82
N TYR A 125 13.77 3.25 -10.11
CA TYR A 125 12.39 3.18 -10.62
C TYR A 125 11.67 1.95 -10.10
N ASN A 126 12.30 0.77 -10.14
CA ASN A 126 11.70 -0.45 -9.60
C ASN A 126 11.48 -0.34 -8.07
N GLY A 127 12.40 0.30 -7.34
CA GLY A 127 12.24 0.60 -5.93
C GLY A 127 11.03 1.48 -5.64
N GLY A 128 10.87 2.58 -6.39
CA GLY A 128 9.73 3.48 -6.27
C GLY A 128 8.40 2.87 -6.73
N ALA A 129 8.43 2.05 -7.78
CA ALA A 129 7.26 1.35 -8.30
C ALA A 129 6.63 0.41 -7.27
N VAL A 130 7.43 -0.20 -6.38
CA VAL A 130 6.92 -1.03 -5.28
C VAL A 130 6.01 -0.23 -4.36
N MET A 131 6.39 1.00 -4.01
CA MET A 131 5.56 1.89 -3.18
C MET A 131 4.24 2.22 -3.89
N GLY A 132 4.29 2.64 -5.16
CA GLY A 132 3.10 3.00 -5.92
C GLY A 132 2.13 1.83 -6.11
N LEU A 133 2.64 0.66 -6.51
CA LEU A 133 1.83 -0.54 -6.70
C LEU A 133 1.28 -1.11 -5.38
N SER A 134 2.01 -0.97 -4.27
CA SER A 134 1.52 -1.37 -2.95
C SER A 134 0.35 -0.50 -2.49
N VAL A 135 0.46 0.83 -2.63
CA VAL A 135 -0.60 1.77 -2.26
C VAL A 135 -1.83 1.58 -3.15
N GLY A 136 -1.65 1.55 -4.47
CA GLY A 136 -2.76 1.35 -5.40
C GLY A 136 -3.39 -0.03 -5.26
N GLY A 137 -2.57 -1.08 -5.10
CA GLY A 137 -3.03 -2.46 -4.97
C GLY A 137 -3.81 -2.71 -3.69
N LEU A 138 -3.30 -2.30 -2.53
CA LEU A 138 -3.99 -2.44 -1.24
C LEU A 138 -5.21 -1.52 -1.16
N GLY A 139 -5.14 -0.31 -1.71
CA GLY A 139 -6.28 0.61 -1.74
C GLY A 139 -7.43 0.08 -2.59
N LEU A 140 -7.14 -0.37 -3.81
CA LEU A 140 -8.15 -0.93 -4.70
C LEU A 140 -8.73 -2.23 -4.15
N LEU A 141 -7.88 -3.12 -3.62
CA LEU A 141 -8.32 -4.37 -3.00
C LEU A 141 -9.19 -4.10 -1.77
N GLY A 142 -8.79 -3.17 -0.90
CA GLY A 142 -9.55 -2.78 0.29
C GLY A 142 -10.93 -2.22 -0.06
N ILE A 143 -11.00 -1.26 -0.96
CA ILE A 143 -12.28 -0.67 -1.40
C ILE A 143 -13.17 -1.73 -2.08
N SER A 144 -12.58 -2.60 -2.90
CA SER A 144 -13.34 -3.67 -3.59
C SER A 144 -13.94 -4.67 -2.62
N LEU A 145 -13.21 -5.06 -1.57
CA LEU A 145 -13.71 -5.97 -0.54
C LEU A 145 -14.82 -5.33 0.29
N VAL A 146 -14.67 -4.07 0.68
CA VAL A 146 -15.72 -3.33 1.39
C VAL A 146 -16.96 -3.17 0.51
N ALA A 147 -16.80 -2.81 -0.77
CA ALA A 147 -17.91 -2.68 -1.71
C ALA A 147 -18.65 -4.01 -1.95
N TYR A 148 -17.92 -5.12 -2.02
CA TYR A 148 -18.53 -6.45 -2.12
C TYR A 148 -19.28 -6.82 -0.84
N TRP A 149 -18.69 -6.54 0.33
CA TRP A 149 -19.30 -6.82 1.62
C TRP A 149 -20.60 -6.03 1.87
N LEU A 150 -20.64 -4.77 1.43
CA LEU A 150 -21.81 -3.89 1.52
C LEU A 150 -22.85 -4.11 0.41
N GLY A 151 -22.65 -5.08 -0.49
CA GLY A 151 -23.61 -5.38 -1.56
C GLY A 151 -23.73 -4.29 -2.64
N ALA A 152 -22.72 -3.44 -2.81
CA ALA A 152 -22.75 -2.34 -3.79
C ALA A 152 -22.91 -2.82 -5.25
N GLY A 153 -22.55 -4.07 -5.54
CA GLY A 153 -22.77 -4.70 -6.85
C GLY A 153 -24.25 -5.01 -7.15
N ASP A 154 -25.06 -5.24 -6.13
CA ASP A 154 -26.50 -5.52 -6.26
C ASP A 154 -27.30 -4.21 -6.36
N ALA A 155 -26.90 -3.19 -5.59
CA ALA A 155 -27.48 -1.84 -5.63
C ALA A 155 -27.26 -1.11 -6.97
N ALA A 156 -26.25 -1.49 -7.75
CA ALA A 156 -26.01 -0.94 -9.09
C ALA A 156 -26.83 -1.64 -10.20
N GLY A 157 -27.41 -2.82 -9.91
CA GLY A 157 -28.26 -3.59 -10.84
C GLY A 157 -29.75 -3.22 -10.74
N SER A 158 -30.20 -2.78 -9.57
CA SER A 158 -31.49 -2.11 -9.37
C SER A 158 -31.31 -0.61 -9.59
N GLY A 159 -31.89 -0.03 -10.63
CA GLY A 159 -31.86 1.40 -10.93
C GLY A 159 -32.59 2.31 -9.91
N GLU A 160 -32.66 1.90 -8.65
CA GLU A 160 -33.26 2.56 -7.51
C GLU A 160 -32.23 2.47 -6.39
N ASP A 161 -31.55 3.58 -6.08
CA ASP A 161 -30.98 3.94 -4.76
C ASP A 161 -29.76 4.87 -4.84
N ALA A 162 -29.17 5.07 -6.03
CA ALA A 162 -28.10 6.05 -6.22
C ALA A 162 -28.55 7.53 -6.12
N ALA A 163 -29.86 7.79 -5.94
CA ALA A 163 -30.42 9.14 -5.83
C ALA A 163 -31.22 9.42 -4.54
N ALA A 164 -31.44 8.43 -3.66
CA ALA A 164 -32.39 8.57 -2.54
C ALA A 164 -31.78 8.69 -1.13
N SER A 165 -30.48 8.43 -0.94
CA SER A 165 -29.82 8.57 0.39
C SER A 165 -28.86 9.77 0.51
N GLY A 166 -28.78 10.61 -0.54
CA GLY A 166 -27.85 11.73 -0.62
C GLY A 166 -28.31 13.08 -0.02
N LEU A 167 -29.53 13.19 0.51
CA LEU A 167 -29.99 14.41 1.20
C LEU A 167 -30.94 14.07 2.36
N ASN A 168 -30.36 13.90 3.55
CA ASN A 168 -31.00 14.30 4.81
C ASN A 168 -29.92 14.71 5.82
N ILE A 169 -29.13 15.70 5.41
CA ILE A 169 -28.64 16.79 6.26
C ILE A 169 -28.96 18.09 5.52
#